data_AF-A0ABD3P5L8-F1
#
_entry.id   AF-A0ABD3P5L8-F1
#
_cell.length_a   1.000
_cell.length_b   1.000
_cell.length_c   1.000
_cell.angle_alpha   90.00
_cell.angle_beta   90.00
_cell.angle_gamma   90.00
#
_symmetry.space_group_name_H-M   'P 1'
#
loop_
_entity.id
_entity.type
_entity.pdbx_description
1 polymer ?
#
loop_
_entity_poly.entity_id
_entity_poly.type
_entity_poly.pdbx_seq_one_letter_code
_entity_poly.pdbx_strand_id
1 'polypeptide(L)'
;MMTPTAKSTILLMVLFSMSSTLLLQSKLESHTRIVVPTSPIYESSRGDKIMNFMVHSHSPHKFVDAFVQCAFHSPKCRIHYHHVQKTGGSRLASRLYPVLSNPPGKSYQSKQWCCEDDMMARFHANVSHYCRENKFGIYEVAAPKFSSVVQSCLNYPNASDQMNSKNVNVHEPSEIVVLMTIREPIQLTLSQIHHQCNKNYNQKTKQEKQMCRTCSYKGHPDYFLSYVHQTNLVYQEIASEIPKMLKMFEGARRVNETVSGRHKIMILDQADINRFFESLAISSPNGTVIPEGRGNEELVHKCYFGMTSHMMKALAPALEVYRKLTSGIVFSVDNAVQSGS
;
A
#
# COMPACT_ATOMS: atom_id res chain seq x y z
N MET A 1 -4.59 63.51 45.15
CA MET A 1 -3.22 62.96 44.97
C MET A 1 -3.34 61.54 44.45
N MET A 2 -2.67 61.24 43.32
CA MET A 2 -2.33 59.93 42.74
C MET A 2 -3.51 59.00 42.37
N THR A 3 -4.02 59.10 41.12
CA THR A 3 -3.65 58.35 39.89
C THR A 3 -4.27 56.95 39.75
N PRO A 4 -5.07 56.69 38.68
CA PRO A 4 -5.58 55.37 38.35
C PRO A 4 -4.67 54.66 37.33
N THR A 5 -4.41 53.36 37.52
CA THR A 5 -3.77 52.50 36.53
C THR A 5 -4.83 51.68 35.78
N ALA A 6 -5.16 52.16 34.58
CA ALA A 6 -5.72 51.34 33.51
C ALA A 6 -4.57 50.65 32.75
N LYS A 7 -4.80 49.40 32.31
CA LYS A 7 -4.37 48.82 31.03
C LYS A 7 -4.73 47.33 30.99
N SER A 8 -5.84 47.01 30.33
CA SER A 8 -6.07 45.69 29.73
C SER A 8 -6.03 45.89 28.22
N THR A 9 -5.00 45.34 27.59
CA THR A 9 -4.57 45.60 26.23
C THR A 9 -5.06 44.49 25.31
N ILE A 10 -5.96 44.85 24.40
CA ILE A 10 -6.00 44.49 22.96
C ILE A 10 -5.78 43.00 22.65
N LEU A 11 -6.90 42.28 22.52
CA LEU A 11 -7.01 41.05 21.73
C LEU A 11 -7.26 41.45 20.27
N LEU A 12 -6.18 41.55 19.49
CA LEU A 12 -6.24 41.71 18.04
C LEU A 12 -5.30 40.67 17.41
N MET A 13 -5.84 39.49 17.07
CA MET A 13 -5.16 38.53 16.20
C MET A 13 -6.08 38.10 15.06
N VAL A 14 -5.81 38.72 13.90
CA VAL A 14 -5.73 38.10 12.58
C VAL A 14 -6.95 37.26 12.14
N LEU A 15 -8.03 37.96 11.81
CA LEU A 15 -9.03 37.52 10.84
C LEU A 15 -8.77 38.24 9.51
N PHE A 16 -7.84 37.77 8.68
CA PHE A 16 -7.79 38.09 7.24
C PHE A 16 -6.78 37.17 6.53
N SER A 17 -7.27 36.11 5.88
CA SER A 17 -6.75 35.56 4.61
C SER A 17 -7.53 34.28 4.20
N MET A 18 -8.85 34.33 4.25
CA MET A 18 -9.75 33.32 3.64
C MET A 18 -10.69 33.99 2.63
N SER A 19 -10.15 34.90 1.79
CA SER A 19 -10.96 35.62 0.80
C SER A 19 -10.35 35.70 -0.61
N SER A 20 -9.22 35.02 -0.87
CA SER A 20 -8.58 35.06 -2.20
C SER A 20 -8.82 33.81 -3.05
N THR A 21 -9.59 32.83 -2.56
CA THR A 21 -9.84 31.58 -3.30
C THR A 21 -11.19 31.54 -4.02
N LEU A 22 -12.03 32.58 -3.91
CA LEU A 22 -13.38 32.62 -4.50
C LEU A 22 -13.56 33.61 -5.65
N LEU A 23 -12.49 34.29 -6.10
CA LEU A 23 -12.56 35.32 -7.15
C LEU A 23 -11.87 34.93 -8.48
N LEU A 24 -11.41 33.68 -8.62
CA LEU A 24 -10.85 33.14 -9.87
C LEU A 24 -11.81 32.21 -10.64
N GLN A 25 -13.08 32.10 -10.24
CA GLN A 25 -14.06 31.22 -10.86
C GLN A 25 -15.13 31.90 -11.71
N SER A 26 -15.14 33.23 -11.85
CA SER A 26 -16.21 33.95 -12.59
C SER A 26 -15.80 34.59 -13.92
N LYS A 27 -14.63 34.25 -14.49
CA LYS A 27 -14.18 34.86 -15.76
C LYS A 27 -13.62 33.90 -16.82
N LEU A 28 -14.01 32.63 -16.76
CA LEU A 28 -13.71 31.64 -17.81
C LEU A 28 -14.98 30.95 -18.35
N GLU A 29 -16.06 31.71 -18.50
CA GLU A 29 -17.22 31.29 -19.29
C GLU A 29 -17.16 31.96 -20.67
N SER A 30 -16.33 31.41 -21.56
CA SER A 30 -16.66 31.41 -22.98
C SER A 30 -15.95 30.27 -23.72
N HIS A 31 -16.77 29.32 -24.16
CA HIS A 31 -16.55 28.47 -25.33
C HIS A 31 -15.33 27.53 -25.30
N THR A 32 -15.44 26.46 -24.51
CA THR A 32 -15.07 25.12 -24.97
C THR A 32 -15.80 24.09 -24.11
N ARG A 33 -16.93 23.55 -24.61
CA ARG A 33 -17.48 22.30 -24.06
C ARG A 33 -16.47 21.20 -24.38
N ILE A 34 -15.57 20.93 -23.45
CA ILE A 34 -14.83 19.67 -23.45
C ILE A 34 -15.87 18.60 -23.12
N VAL A 35 -16.44 18.01 -24.17
CA VAL A 35 -17.18 16.76 -24.05
C VAL A 35 -16.15 15.71 -23.67
N VAL A 36 -15.98 15.46 -22.38
CA VAL A 36 -15.26 14.28 -21.90
C VAL A 36 -16.07 13.09 -22.40
N PRO A 37 -15.51 12.20 -23.24
CA PRO A 37 -16.23 11.02 -23.68
C PRO A 37 -16.54 10.19 -22.44
N THR A 38 -17.82 10.12 -22.07
CA THR A 38 -18.30 9.10 -21.13
C THR A 38 -18.26 7.78 -21.88
N SER A 39 -17.07 7.18 -21.95
CA SER A 39 -16.95 5.79 -22.36
C SER A 39 -17.83 4.96 -21.42
N PRO A 40 -18.68 4.06 -21.93
CA PRO A 40 -19.46 3.18 -21.09
C PRO A 40 -18.51 2.42 -20.17
N ILE A 41 -18.71 2.59 -18.86
CA ILE A 41 -18.02 1.81 -17.84
C ILE A 41 -18.52 0.38 -18.02
N TYR A 42 -17.78 -0.42 -18.79
CA TYR A 42 -17.97 -1.86 -18.84
C TYR A 42 -17.63 -2.38 -17.44
N GLU A 43 -18.65 -2.68 -16.63
CA GLU A 43 -18.54 -3.57 -15.47
C GLU A 43 -18.14 -4.96 -15.98
N SER A 44 -16.87 -5.10 -16.32
CA SER A 44 -16.25 -6.37 -16.63
C SER A 44 -16.32 -7.24 -15.37
N SER A 45 -16.65 -8.52 -15.53
CA SER A 45 -16.48 -9.59 -14.53
C SER A 45 -15.07 -9.71 -13.93
N ARG A 46 -14.11 -8.89 -14.40
CA ARG A 46 -12.82 -8.62 -13.75
C ARG A 46 -12.93 -7.81 -12.44
N GLY A 47 -14.02 -7.09 -12.21
CA GLY A 47 -14.23 -6.24 -11.02
C GLY A 47 -14.15 -6.98 -9.68
N ASP A 48 -14.44 -8.28 -9.65
CA ASP A 48 -14.41 -9.07 -8.40
C ASP A 48 -13.02 -9.51 -7.94
N LYS A 49 -11.99 -9.28 -8.77
CA LYS A 49 -10.61 -9.74 -8.51
C LYS A 49 -9.72 -8.67 -7.86
N ILE A 50 -10.00 -7.39 -8.11
CA ILE A 50 -9.32 -6.29 -7.44
C ILE A 50 -10.33 -5.64 -6.49
N MET A 51 -10.04 -5.70 -5.21
CA MET A 51 -10.83 -5.07 -4.17
C MET A 51 -10.07 -3.88 -3.63
N ASN A 52 -10.61 -2.68 -3.82
CA ASN A 52 -10.09 -1.50 -3.13
C ASN A 52 -11.02 -1.15 -1.97
N PHE A 53 -10.43 -0.93 -0.79
CA PHE A 53 -11.19 -0.68 0.45
C PHE A 53 -12.20 0.48 0.32
N MET A 54 -11.84 1.57 -0.36
CA MET A 54 -12.68 2.78 -0.46
C MET A 54 -13.38 2.98 -1.81
N VAL A 55 -12.88 2.40 -2.91
CA VAL A 55 -13.54 2.56 -4.23
C VAL A 55 -14.88 1.85 -4.26
N HIS A 56 -14.94 0.68 -3.63
CA HIS A 56 -16.21 0.07 -3.28
C HIS A 56 -16.84 0.86 -2.12
N SER A 57 -16.95 2.18 -2.26
CA SER A 57 -17.51 3.17 -1.34
C SER A 57 -18.93 2.84 -0.90
N HIS A 58 -19.57 1.85 -1.55
CA HIS A 58 -20.85 1.28 -1.16
C HIS A 58 -20.76 0.00 -0.31
N SER A 59 -19.57 -0.57 -0.07
CA SER A 59 -19.40 -1.79 0.74
C SER A 59 -17.95 -2.08 1.19
N PRO A 60 -17.34 -1.27 2.09
CA PRO A 60 -16.12 -1.66 2.81
C PRO A 60 -16.23 -3.06 3.44
N HIS A 61 -17.45 -3.47 3.80
CA HIS A 61 -17.79 -4.81 4.25
C HIS A 61 -17.32 -5.91 3.29
N LYS A 62 -17.45 -5.75 1.95
CA LYS A 62 -17.01 -6.79 1.00
C LYS A 62 -15.51 -7.04 1.09
N PHE A 63 -14.72 -5.97 1.24
CA PHE A 63 -13.28 -6.08 1.42
C PHE A 63 -12.97 -6.83 2.74
N VAL A 64 -13.60 -6.41 3.84
CA VAL A 64 -13.38 -7.00 5.15
C VAL A 64 -13.85 -8.45 5.20
N ASP A 65 -15.01 -8.77 4.62
CA ASP A 65 -15.57 -10.11 4.53
C ASP A 65 -14.65 -11.04 3.74
N ALA A 66 -14.14 -10.59 2.58
CA ALA A 66 -13.17 -11.36 1.81
C ALA A 66 -11.87 -11.59 2.60
N PHE A 67 -11.40 -10.57 3.32
CA PHE A 67 -10.24 -10.71 4.21
C PHE A 67 -10.52 -11.70 5.33
N VAL A 68 -11.64 -11.58 6.05
CA VAL A 68 -12.03 -12.45 7.19
C VAL A 68 -12.22 -13.88 6.72
N GLN A 69 -12.90 -14.08 5.60
CA GLN A 69 -13.12 -15.39 5.01
C GLN A 69 -11.80 -16.09 4.71
N CYS A 70 -10.85 -15.36 4.11
CA CYS A 70 -9.51 -15.90 3.91
C CYS A 70 -8.80 -16.12 5.24
N ALA A 71 -8.69 -15.09 6.08
CA ALA A 71 -7.86 -15.04 7.29
C ALA A 71 -8.27 -16.04 8.36
N PHE A 72 -9.57 -16.26 8.56
CA PHE A 72 -10.10 -17.01 9.70
C PHE A 72 -10.89 -18.26 9.32
N HIS A 73 -11.56 -18.29 8.17
CA HIS A 73 -12.48 -19.38 7.83
C HIS A 73 -11.92 -20.38 6.82
N SER A 74 -11.01 -19.96 5.93
CA SER A 74 -10.45 -20.82 4.89
C SER A 74 -9.05 -21.33 5.28
N PRO A 75 -8.88 -22.55 5.83
CA PRO A 75 -7.56 -23.06 6.24
C PRO A 75 -6.57 -23.19 5.08
N LYS A 76 -7.06 -23.21 3.84
CA LYS A 76 -6.26 -23.27 2.61
C LYS A 76 -5.94 -21.90 2.00
N CYS A 77 -6.60 -20.82 2.44
CA CYS A 77 -6.32 -19.47 1.95
C CYS A 77 -5.06 -18.90 2.58
N ARG A 78 -4.25 -18.20 1.79
CA ARG A 78 -2.99 -17.56 2.20
C ARG A 78 -3.02 -16.10 1.81
N ILE A 79 -2.57 -15.25 2.72
CA ILE A 79 -2.48 -13.81 2.48
C ILE A 79 -1.00 -13.45 2.31
N HIS A 80 -0.64 -13.00 1.12
CA HIS A 80 0.69 -12.46 0.84
C HIS A 80 0.60 -10.94 0.79
N TYR A 81 1.23 -10.28 1.76
CA TYR A 81 1.22 -8.83 1.92
C TYR A 81 2.47 -8.21 1.29
N HIS A 82 2.26 -7.40 0.24
CA HIS A 82 3.28 -6.54 -0.35
C HIS A 82 3.45 -5.28 0.50
N HIS A 83 4.52 -5.25 1.29
CA HIS A 83 4.87 -4.11 2.12
C HIS A 83 5.66 -3.08 1.31
N VAL A 84 4.97 -2.13 0.71
CA VAL A 84 5.61 -0.94 0.14
C VAL A 84 6.13 -0.06 1.29
N GLN A 85 7.36 0.43 1.16
CA GLN A 85 7.94 1.26 2.23
C GLN A 85 7.10 2.52 2.48
N LYS A 86 6.92 2.87 3.76
CA LYS A 86 6.22 4.08 4.23
C LYS A 86 4.73 4.16 3.87
N THR A 87 4.10 3.04 3.56
CA THR A 87 2.64 2.93 3.36
C THR A 87 1.91 2.33 4.59
N GLY A 88 2.55 2.35 5.76
CA GLY A 88 1.95 1.88 7.01
C GLY A 88 2.10 0.39 7.31
N GLY A 89 2.94 -0.34 6.56
CA GLY A 89 3.03 -1.79 6.72
C GLY A 89 3.58 -2.29 8.06
N SER A 90 4.45 -1.53 8.74
CA SER A 90 4.83 -1.90 10.12
C SER A 90 3.62 -1.88 11.07
N ARG A 91 2.70 -0.91 10.92
CA ARG A 91 1.46 -0.84 11.71
C ARG A 91 0.58 -2.03 11.37
N LEU A 92 0.31 -2.25 10.07
CA LEU A 92 -0.53 -3.35 9.61
C LEU A 92 0.01 -4.72 10.07
N ALA A 93 1.31 -4.95 9.87
CA ALA A 93 1.97 -6.18 10.27
C ALA A 93 1.99 -6.38 11.80
N SER A 94 2.25 -5.33 12.59
CA SER A 94 2.24 -5.44 14.04
C SER A 94 0.87 -5.83 14.61
N ARG A 95 -0.21 -5.53 13.87
CA ARG A 95 -1.59 -5.85 14.26
C ARG A 95 -2.04 -7.22 13.77
N LEU A 96 -1.74 -7.56 12.51
CA LEU A 96 -2.19 -8.81 11.90
C LEU A 96 -1.28 -10.00 12.22
N TYR A 97 0.04 -9.81 12.29
CA TYR A 97 0.97 -10.93 12.44
C TYR A 97 0.74 -11.74 13.73
N PRO A 98 0.52 -11.13 14.92
CA PRO A 98 0.26 -11.92 16.13
C PRO A 98 -1.02 -12.75 16.07
N VAL A 99 -1.99 -12.32 15.25
CA VAL A 99 -3.31 -12.95 15.11
C VAL A 99 -3.26 -14.05 14.05
N LEU A 100 -2.50 -13.83 12.98
CA LEU A 100 -2.46 -14.70 11.79
C LEU A 100 -1.18 -15.52 11.68
N SER A 101 -0.25 -15.44 12.63
CA SER A 101 0.94 -16.30 12.60
C SER A 101 0.58 -17.76 12.92
N ASN A 102 1.43 -18.68 12.49
CA ASN A 102 1.34 -20.08 12.89
C ASN A 102 2.58 -20.51 13.70
N PRO A 103 2.42 -20.91 14.99
CA PRO A 103 1.24 -20.73 15.83
C PRO A 103 0.89 -19.24 16.08
N PRO A 104 -0.35 -18.93 16.48
CA PRO A 104 -0.76 -17.60 16.92
C PRO A 104 0.04 -17.12 18.13
N GLY A 105 0.09 -15.81 18.35
CA GLY A 105 0.78 -15.18 19.49
C GLY A 105 2.28 -14.96 19.28
N LYS A 106 2.84 -15.29 18.11
CA LYS A 106 4.22 -14.91 17.77
C LYS A 106 4.31 -13.39 17.64
N SER A 107 5.31 -12.81 18.29
CA SER A 107 5.55 -11.38 18.18
C SER A 107 6.04 -11.02 16.78
N TYR A 108 5.57 -9.88 16.27
CA TYR A 108 6.07 -9.29 15.04
C TYR A 108 7.56 -8.93 15.19
N GLN A 109 8.42 -9.51 14.34
CA GLN A 109 9.85 -9.19 14.25
C GLN A 109 10.17 -8.56 12.90
N SER A 110 10.35 -7.24 12.83
CA SER A 110 10.58 -6.50 11.57
C SER A 110 11.75 -7.02 10.73
N LYS A 111 12.83 -7.49 11.38
CA LYS A 111 14.02 -8.04 10.70
C LYS A 111 13.77 -9.30 9.85
N GLN A 112 12.67 -10.02 10.09
CA GLN A 112 12.38 -11.26 9.36
C GLN A 112 11.72 -11.02 8.00
N TRP A 113 11.19 -9.82 7.76
CA TRP A 113 10.38 -9.48 6.56
C TRP A 113 11.01 -8.39 5.69
N CYS A 114 12.02 -7.73 6.24
CA CYS A 114 12.96 -6.86 5.54
C CYS A 114 14.30 -7.61 5.41
N CYS A 115 15.15 -7.35 4.44
CA CYS A 115 15.02 -6.38 3.35
C CYS A 115 15.23 -7.09 2.02
N GLU A 116 14.80 -6.46 0.93
CA GLU A 116 14.71 -7.01 -0.43
C GLU A 116 15.44 -8.33 -0.72
N ASP A 117 16.77 -8.33 -0.83
CA ASP A 117 17.54 -9.52 -1.19
C ASP A 117 17.59 -10.57 -0.07
N ASP A 118 17.76 -10.15 1.18
CA ASP A 118 17.73 -11.07 2.33
C ASP A 118 16.36 -11.74 2.46
N MET A 119 15.27 -11.00 2.18
CA MET A 119 13.91 -11.52 2.23
C MET A 119 13.68 -12.54 1.13
N MET A 120 14.12 -12.25 -0.11
CA MET A 120 14.01 -13.20 -1.21
C MET A 120 14.90 -14.43 -1.01
N ALA A 121 16.10 -14.28 -0.45
CA ALA A 121 16.97 -15.40 -0.11
C ALA A 121 16.31 -16.35 0.91
N ARG A 122 15.70 -15.81 1.97
CA ARG A 122 14.93 -16.60 2.95
C ARG A 122 13.72 -17.27 2.31
N PHE A 123 13.01 -16.57 1.44
CA PHE A 123 11.88 -17.13 0.72
C PHE A 123 12.28 -18.35 -0.11
N HIS A 124 13.32 -18.22 -0.94
CA HIS A 124 13.81 -19.30 -1.79
C HIS A 124 14.42 -20.46 -0.99
N ALA A 125 15.04 -20.17 0.15
CA ALA A 125 15.54 -21.21 1.05
C ALA A 125 14.43 -22.07 1.66
N ASN A 126 13.19 -21.55 1.80
CA ASN A 126 12.08 -22.30 2.39
C ASN A 126 10.72 -21.89 1.81
N VAL A 127 10.51 -22.17 0.52
CA VAL A 127 9.27 -21.80 -0.19
C VAL A 127 8.02 -22.44 0.45
N SER A 128 8.12 -23.68 0.95
CA SER A 128 7.01 -24.39 1.63
C SER A 128 6.49 -23.59 2.82
N HIS A 129 7.37 -23.12 3.68
CA HIS A 129 7.01 -22.36 4.87
C HIS A 129 6.21 -21.10 4.52
N TYR A 130 6.70 -20.33 3.53
CA TYR A 130 6.06 -19.09 3.12
C TYR A 130 4.76 -19.28 2.33
N CYS A 131 4.69 -20.30 1.48
CA CYS A 131 3.52 -20.52 0.63
C CYS A 131 2.43 -21.39 1.28
N ARG A 132 2.77 -22.26 2.25
CA ARG A 132 1.82 -23.22 2.84
C ARG A 132 1.63 -23.12 4.32
N GLU A 133 2.69 -22.92 5.10
CA GLU A 133 2.57 -22.96 6.56
C GLU A 133 2.13 -21.61 7.12
N ASN A 134 2.60 -20.53 6.52
CA ASN A 134 2.31 -19.17 6.95
C ASN A 134 1.00 -18.66 6.36
N LYS A 135 0.05 -18.38 7.23
CA LYS A 135 -1.24 -17.80 6.84
C LYS A 135 -1.13 -16.36 6.33
N PHE A 136 -0.23 -15.58 6.93
CA PHE A 136 0.03 -14.18 6.59
C PHE A 136 1.53 -13.96 6.39
N GLY A 137 1.97 -13.88 5.12
CA GLY A 137 3.35 -13.60 4.73
C GLY A 137 3.54 -12.12 4.42
N ILE A 138 4.64 -11.51 4.89
CA ILE A 138 4.94 -10.09 4.69
C ILE A 138 6.22 -9.97 3.87
N TYR A 139 6.23 -9.12 2.84
CA TYR A 139 7.34 -8.99 1.92
C TYR A 139 7.63 -7.52 1.63
N GLU A 140 8.71 -6.99 2.23
CA GLU A 140 9.21 -5.64 1.93
C GLU A 140 10.22 -5.72 0.77
N VAL A 141 9.70 -5.84 -0.45
CA VAL A 141 10.46 -6.02 -1.69
C VAL A 141 9.87 -5.18 -2.82
N ALA A 142 10.62 -4.94 -3.90
CA ALA A 142 10.11 -4.30 -5.11
C ALA A 142 8.96 -5.11 -5.75
N ALA A 143 8.04 -4.45 -6.46
CA ALA A 143 6.84 -5.12 -6.97
C ALA A 143 7.16 -6.33 -7.89
N PRO A 144 8.17 -6.29 -8.78
CA PRO A 144 8.51 -7.44 -9.61
C PRO A 144 8.98 -8.67 -8.81
N LYS A 145 9.74 -8.45 -7.73
CA LYS A 145 10.14 -9.52 -6.81
C LYS A 145 8.95 -10.05 -6.02
N PHE A 146 8.01 -9.18 -5.64
CA PHE A 146 6.78 -9.63 -5.00
C PHE A 146 5.93 -10.49 -5.95
N SER A 147 5.79 -10.12 -7.22
CA SER A 147 5.11 -10.96 -8.22
C SER A 147 5.75 -12.35 -8.35
N SER A 148 7.07 -12.47 -8.26
CA SER A 148 7.75 -13.78 -8.31
C SER A 148 7.47 -14.65 -7.08
N VAL A 149 7.24 -14.05 -5.90
CA VAL A 149 6.72 -14.76 -4.72
C VAL A 149 5.35 -15.34 -5.02
N VAL A 150 4.42 -14.52 -5.53
CA VAL A 150 3.06 -14.95 -5.86
C VAL A 150 3.09 -16.08 -6.90
N GLN A 151 3.90 -15.93 -7.95
CA GLN A 151 4.09 -16.94 -8.98
C GLN A 151 4.64 -18.25 -8.40
N SER A 152 5.66 -18.15 -7.54
CA SER A 152 6.26 -19.31 -6.88
C SER A 152 5.25 -20.04 -6.01
N CYS A 153 4.40 -19.34 -5.25
CA CYS A 153 3.37 -19.96 -4.44
C CYS A 153 2.23 -20.57 -5.25
N LEU A 154 1.84 -19.97 -6.38
CA LEU A 154 0.87 -20.56 -7.31
C LEU A 154 1.40 -21.86 -7.95
N ASN A 155 2.69 -21.87 -8.28
CA ASN A 155 3.34 -22.99 -8.95
C ASN A 155 3.90 -24.02 -7.97
N TYR A 156 3.93 -23.73 -6.66
CA TYR A 156 4.58 -24.59 -5.69
C TYR A 156 3.85 -25.94 -5.65
N PRO A 157 4.49 -27.02 -6.17
CA PRO A 157 3.79 -28.25 -6.44
C PRO A 157 3.36 -28.87 -5.13
N ASN A 158 2.20 -29.54 -5.09
CA ASN A 158 1.81 -30.46 -3.99
C ASN A 158 2.75 -31.69 -3.92
N ALA A 159 4.02 -31.54 -4.31
CA ALA A 159 4.99 -32.59 -4.60
C ALA A 159 5.42 -33.42 -3.39
N SER A 160 5.29 -32.91 -2.16
CA SER A 160 5.45 -33.74 -0.97
C SER A 160 4.46 -34.91 -0.91
N ASP A 161 3.36 -34.85 -1.67
CA ASP A 161 2.30 -35.85 -1.64
C ASP A 161 2.28 -36.77 -2.87
N GLN A 162 3.12 -36.52 -3.89
CA GLN A 162 3.20 -37.38 -5.08
C GLN A 162 4.00 -38.68 -4.84
N MET A 163 4.83 -38.75 -3.79
CA MET A 163 5.63 -39.95 -3.55
C MET A 163 4.96 -41.03 -2.68
N ASN A 164 3.85 -40.75 -1.98
CA ASN A 164 3.28 -41.74 -1.03
C ASN A 164 1.77 -41.97 -1.06
N SER A 165 0.94 -41.24 -1.83
CA SER A 165 -0.52 -41.42 -1.74
C SER A 165 -1.10 -42.23 -2.90
N LYS A 166 -1.13 -43.56 -2.76
CA LYS A 166 -2.04 -44.44 -3.51
C LYS A 166 -3.52 -44.24 -3.13
N ASN A 167 -3.81 -43.45 -2.10
CA ASN A 167 -5.15 -43.03 -1.72
C ASN A 167 -5.33 -41.55 -2.04
N VAL A 168 -6.02 -41.31 -3.15
CA VAL A 168 -6.25 -40.01 -3.76
C VAL A 168 -7.24 -39.21 -2.91
N ASN A 169 -6.73 -38.45 -1.95
CA ASN A 169 -7.39 -37.21 -1.54
C ASN A 169 -6.69 -36.08 -2.28
N VAL A 170 -7.31 -35.65 -3.38
CA VAL A 170 -6.87 -34.51 -4.19
C VAL A 170 -6.74 -33.30 -3.28
N HIS A 171 -5.51 -32.93 -2.92
CA HIS A 171 -5.28 -31.71 -2.16
C HIS A 171 -5.55 -30.51 -3.05
N GLU A 172 -6.66 -29.82 -2.77
CA GLU A 172 -7.08 -28.63 -3.50
C GLU A 172 -6.04 -27.51 -3.42
N PRO A 173 -5.86 -26.74 -4.51
CA PRO A 173 -4.92 -25.61 -4.54
C PRO A 173 -5.30 -24.55 -3.49
N SER A 174 -4.26 -24.03 -2.82
CA SER A 174 -4.38 -22.94 -1.86
C SER A 174 -4.86 -21.66 -2.55
N GLU A 175 -5.92 -21.08 -1.99
CA GLU A 175 -6.38 -19.73 -2.36
C GLU A 175 -5.33 -18.70 -1.96
N ILE A 176 -5.10 -17.70 -2.81
CA ILE A 176 -4.12 -16.64 -2.57
C ILE A 176 -4.82 -15.28 -2.61
N VAL A 177 -4.73 -14.57 -1.51
CA VAL A 177 -5.07 -13.15 -1.40
C VAL A 177 -3.77 -12.36 -1.38
N VAL A 178 -3.56 -11.53 -2.40
CA VAL A 178 -2.52 -10.50 -2.37
C VAL A 178 -3.09 -9.28 -1.66
N LEU A 179 -2.47 -8.87 -0.57
CA LEU A 179 -2.77 -7.59 0.07
C LEU A 179 -1.65 -6.60 -0.27
N MET A 180 -1.97 -5.36 -0.60
CA MET A 180 -0.98 -4.29 -0.65
C MET A 180 -1.52 -3.04 0.03
N THR A 181 -0.60 -2.26 0.56
CA THR A 181 -0.90 -0.92 1.04
C THR A 181 -0.28 0.11 0.12
N ILE A 182 -1.04 1.12 -0.24
CA ILE A 182 -0.56 2.27 -1.01
C ILE A 182 -0.69 3.55 -0.17
N ARG A 183 -0.04 4.63 -0.62
CA ARG A 183 -0.11 5.93 0.04
C ARG A 183 0.03 7.03 -0.98
N GLU A 184 -0.78 8.08 -0.85
CA GLU A 184 -0.71 9.25 -1.73
C GLU A 184 0.75 9.66 -2.02
N PRO A 185 1.16 9.77 -3.30
CA PRO A 185 2.56 9.94 -3.71
C PRO A 185 3.30 11.10 -3.03
N ILE A 186 2.66 12.26 -2.86
CA ILE A 186 3.29 13.41 -2.19
C ILE A 186 3.60 13.05 -0.74
N GLN A 187 2.66 12.46 -0.02
CA GLN A 187 2.87 12.01 1.36
C GLN A 187 3.93 10.90 1.45
N LEU A 188 3.96 9.97 0.49
CA LEU A 188 4.97 8.92 0.41
C LEU A 188 6.37 9.52 0.26
N THR A 189 6.58 10.39 -0.73
CA THR A 189 7.86 11.08 -0.96
C THR A 189 8.30 11.88 0.27
N LEU A 190 7.39 12.67 0.88
CA LEU A 190 7.72 13.41 2.10
C LEU A 190 8.10 12.48 3.25
N SER A 191 7.37 11.39 3.43
CA SER A 191 7.67 10.42 4.47
C SER A 191 9.02 9.74 4.28
N GLN A 192 9.45 9.50 3.04
CA GLN A 192 10.79 8.99 2.72
C GLN A 192 11.86 10.04 3.05
N ILE A 193 11.67 11.30 2.64
CA ILE A 193 12.59 12.41 2.94
C ILE A 193 12.70 12.63 4.46
N HIS A 194 11.58 12.69 5.18
CA HIS A 194 11.57 12.83 6.64
C HIS A 194 12.28 11.64 7.30
N HIS A 195 12.02 10.42 6.84
CA HIS A 195 12.72 9.26 7.36
C HIS A 195 14.23 9.33 7.11
N GLN A 196 14.61 9.73 5.89
CA GLN A 196 16.00 9.90 5.52
C GLN A 196 16.69 11.00 6.31
N CYS A 197 16.01 12.08 6.69
CA CYS A 197 16.65 13.17 7.42
C CYS A 197 16.54 13.07 8.94
N ASN A 198 15.52 12.38 9.46
CA ASN A 198 15.27 12.35 10.90
C ASN A 198 15.69 11.02 11.55
N LYS A 199 15.51 9.87 10.87
CA LYS A 199 15.83 8.57 11.48
C LYS A 199 17.33 8.30 11.49
N ASN A 200 17.85 7.83 12.63
CA ASN A 200 19.24 7.43 12.81
C ASN A 200 20.23 8.48 12.28
N TYR A 201 19.87 9.77 12.42
CA TYR A 201 20.61 10.88 11.82
C TYR A 201 22.11 10.85 12.14
N ASN A 202 22.47 10.46 13.36
CA ASN A 202 23.87 10.38 13.80
C ASN A 202 24.67 9.26 13.12
N GLN A 203 24.02 8.23 12.56
CA GLN A 203 24.66 7.13 11.84
C GLN A 203 24.84 7.41 10.34
N LYS A 204 24.30 8.52 9.83
CA LYS A 204 24.38 8.89 8.42
C LYS A 204 25.77 9.39 8.01
N THR A 205 26.03 9.32 6.70
CA THR A 205 27.25 9.86 6.10
C THR A 205 27.35 11.37 6.34
N LYS A 206 28.56 11.92 6.23
CA LYS A 206 28.78 13.38 6.38
C LYS A 206 27.97 14.18 5.35
N GLN A 207 27.88 13.67 4.11
CA GLN A 207 27.15 14.29 3.02
C GLN A 207 25.64 14.33 3.27
N GLU A 208 25.02 13.21 3.65
CA GLU A 208 23.59 13.17 3.98
C GLU A 208 23.26 14.07 5.18
N LYS A 209 24.12 14.08 6.20
CA LYS A 209 23.99 15.00 7.34
C LYS A 209 24.01 16.44 6.87
N GLN A 210 24.94 16.81 5.98
CA GLN A 210 25.00 18.15 5.42
C GLN A 210 23.73 18.51 4.63
N MET A 211 23.25 17.61 3.78
CA MET A 211 22.01 17.80 3.00
C MET A 211 20.81 18.02 3.92
N CYS A 212 20.65 17.17 4.93
CA CYS A 212 19.52 17.22 5.85
C CYS A 212 19.59 18.35 6.88
N ARG A 213 20.79 18.83 7.27
CA ARG A 213 20.96 19.93 8.27
C ARG A 213 20.24 21.21 7.89
N THR A 214 20.19 21.51 6.60
CA THR A 214 19.62 22.78 6.11
C THR A 214 18.10 22.79 6.16
N CYS A 215 17.45 21.62 6.34
CA CYS A 215 16.02 21.42 6.19
C CYS A 215 15.45 22.10 4.91
N SER A 216 16.25 22.16 3.84
CA SER A 216 15.97 22.94 2.64
C SER A 216 16.42 22.20 1.40
N TYR A 217 15.63 22.30 0.33
CA TYR A 217 15.96 21.73 -0.97
C TYR A 217 17.04 22.50 -1.72
N LYS A 218 17.23 23.80 -1.40
CA LYS A 218 18.03 24.72 -2.22
C LYS A 218 19.49 24.30 -2.38
N GLY A 219 20.08 23.69 -1.35
CA GLY A 219 21.48 23.28 -1.40
C GLY A 219 21.73 22.03 -2.25
N HIS A 220 20.73 21.17 -2.39
CA HIS A 220 20.88 19.84 -2.98
C HIS A 220 19.59 19.37 -3.69
N PRO A 221 19.09 20.10 -4.70
CA PRO A 221 17.80 19.82 -5.33
C PRO A 221 17.74 18.41 -5.94
N ASP A 222 18.80 17.97 -6.63
CA ASP A 222 18.85 16.67 -7.30
C ASP A 222 18.76 15.49 -6.31
N TYR A 223 19.39 15.64 -5.13
CA TYR A 223 19.29 14.64 -4.07
C TYR A 223 17.84 14.43 -3.63
N PHE A 224 17.10 15.52 -3.39
CA PHE A 224 15.70 15.40 -2.95
C PHE A 224 14.75 15.02 -4.10
N LEU A 225 15.05 15.43 -5.34
CA LEU A 225 14.32 14.98 -6.53
C LEU A 225 14.48 13.48 -6.79
N SER A 226 15.59 12.85 -6.36
CA SER A 226 15.74 11.40 -6.44
C SER A 226 14.62 10.63 -5.72
N TYR A 227 14.07 11.17 -4.62
CA TYR A 227 12.91 10.57 -3.92
C TYR A 227 11.61 10.67 -4.74
N VAL A 228 11.46 11.72 -5.55
CA VAL A 228 10.35 11.84 -6.50
C VAL A 228 10.48 10.77 -7.59
N HIS A 229 11.68 10.61 -8.16
CA HIS A 229 11.96 9.56 -9.14
C HIS A 229 11.72 8.16 -8.57
N GLN A 230 12.17 7.89 -7.35
CA GLN A 230 11.93 6.63 -6.65
C GLN A 230 10.42 6.39 -6.43
N THR A 231 9.66 7.42 -6.04
CA THR A 231 8.21 7.30 -5.86
C THR A 231 7.51 6.98 -7.19
N ASN A 232 7.90 7.65 -8.28
CA ASN A 232 7.40 7.34 -9.62
C ASN A 232 7.71 5.90 -10.03
N LEU A 233 8.94 5.43 -9.81
CA LEU A 233 9.35 4.07 -10.12
C LEU A 233 8.49 3.04 -9.36
N VAL A 234 8.31 3.21 -8.05
CA VAL A 234 7.48 2.32 -7.22
C VAL A 234 6.05 2.19 -7.79
N TYR A 235 5.44 3.31 -8.16
CA TYR A 235 4.09 3.30 -8.71
C TYR A 235 4.02 2.71 -10.13
N GLN A 236 5.02 2.99 -10.98
CA GLN A 236 5.12 2.37 -12.31
C GLN A 236 5.25 0.85 -12.22
N GLU A 237 6.10 0.36 -11.31
CA GLU A 237 6.25 -1.06 -11.04
C GLU A 237 4.93 -1.69 -10.58
N ILE A 238 4.25 -1.11 -9.58
CA ILE A 238 2.93 -1.57 -9.12
C ILE A 238 1.93 -1.64 -10.28
N ALA A 239 1.87 -0.58 -11.11
CA ALA A 239 0.98 -0.52 -12.26
C ALA A 239 1.26 -1.64 -13.28
N SER A 240 2.53 -1.98 -13.48
CA SER A 240 2.96 -3.01 -14.43
C SER A 240 2.76 -4.44 -13.90
N GLU A 241 2.84 -4.63 -12.59
CA GLU A 241 2.84 -5.95 -11.95
C GLU A 241 1.44 -6.44 -11.59
N ILE A 242 0.50 -5.55 -11.27
CA ILE A 242 -0.91 -5.92 -11.02
C ILE A 242 -1.52 -6.72 -12.19
N PRO A 243 -1.42 -6.27 -13.46
CA PRO A 243 -1.98 -7.03 -14.58
C PRO A 243 -1.31 -8.39 -14.79
N LYS A 244 0.00 -8.50 -14.50
CA LYS A 244 0.72 -9.78 -14.55
C LYS A 244 0.17 -10.74 -13.50
N MET A 245 -0.02 -10.28 -12.26
CA MET A 245 -0.63 -11.08 -11.20
C MET A 245 -2.05 -11.53 -11.54
N LEU A 246 -2.87 -10.65 -12.12
CA LEU A 246 -4.21 -11.03 -12.58
C LEU A 246 -4.17 -12.12 -13.66
N LYS A 247 -3.24 -12.02 -14.61
CA LYS A 247 -3.03 -13.05 -15.65
C LYS A 247 -2.57 -14.37 -15.04
N MET A 248 -1.71 -14.34 -14.01
CA MET A 248 -1.31 -15.53 -13.26
C MET A 248 -2.51 -16.19 -12.57
N PHE A 249 -3.38 -15.42 -11.94
CA PHE A 249 -4.61 -15.92 -11.33
C PHE A 249 -5.60 -16.49 -12.36
N GLU A 250 -5.66 -15.91 -13.56
CA GLU A 250 -6.45 -16.45 -14.67
C GLU A 250 -5.91 -17.78 -15.20
N GLY A 251 -4.59 -17.90 -15.32
CA GLY A 251 -3.92 -19.14 -15.72
C GLY A 251 -4.15 -20.28 -14.72
N ALA A 252 -4.02 -19.99 -13.42
CA ALA A 252 -4.23 -20.96 -12.35
C ALA A 252 -5.67 -21.53 -12.32
N ARG A 253 -6.65 -20.73 -12.76
CA ARG A 253 -8.06 -21.14 -12.83
C ARG A 253 -8.33 -22.19 -13.91
N ARG A 254 -7.69 -22.10 -15.08
CA ARG A 254 -7.96 -23.01 -16.21
C ARG A 254 -7.64 -24.47 -15.90
N VAL A 255 -6.83 -24.72 -14.89
CA VAL A 255 -6.47 -26.07 -14.45
C VAL A 255 -7.54 -26.69 -13.52
N ASN A 256 -8.40 -25.87 -12.89
CA ASN A 256 -9.38 -26.32 -11.89
C ASN A 256 -10.73 -25.61 -12.12
N GLU A 257 -11.55 -26.15 -13.04
CA GLU A 257 -12.79 -25.52 -13.52
C GLU A 257 -13.88 -25.30 -12.45
N THR A 258 -13.80 -25.94 -11.29
CA THR A 258 -14.92 -25.99 -10.34
C THR A 258 -15.00 -24.82 -9.35
N VAL A 259 -13.98 -23.96 -9.22
CA VAL A 259 -14.07 -22.83 -8.26
C VAL A 259 -13.53 -21.52 -8.83
N SER A 260 -14.41 -20.82 -9.52
CA SER A 260 -14.23 -19.42 -9.91
C SER A 260 -14.08 -18.51 -8.67
N GLY A 261 -13.07 -17.63 -8.65
CA GLY A 261 -13.04 -16.48 -7.73
C GLY A 261 -12.17 -16.58 -6.47
N ARG A 262 -11.32 -17.61 -6.33
CA ARG A 262 -10.44 -17.79 -5.16
C ARG A 262 -9.41 -16.67 -5.03
N HIS A 263 -8.61 -16.42 -6.07
CA HIS A 263 -7.50 -15.47 -5.94
C HIS A 263 -7.94 -14.02 -6.07
N LYS A 264 -7.43 -13.15 -5.19
CA LYS A 264 -7.81 -11.73 -5.13
C LYS A 264 -6.60 -10.84 -4.90
N ILE A 265 -6.65 -9.62 -5.42
CA ILE A 265 -5.75 -8.51 -5.09
C ILE A 265 -6.57 -7.51 -4.27
N MET A 266 -6.09 -7.20 -3.08
CA MET A 266 -6.72 -6.30 -2.13
C MET A 266 -5.80 -5.10 -1.93
N ILE A 267 -6.32 -3.91 -2.18
CA ILE A 267 -5.56 -2.65 -2.11
C ILE A 267 -6.16 -1.80 -1.00
N LEU A 268 -5.32 -1.45 -0.03
CA LEU A 268 -5.67 -0.64 1.12
C LEU A 268 -4.88 0.68 1.09
N ASP A 269 -5.56 1.81 1.13
CA ASP A 269 -4.86 3.08 1.33
C ASP A 269 -4.38 3.19 2.78
N GLN A 270 -3.19 3.74 2.98
CA GLN A 270 -2.64 4.04 4.30
C GLN A 270 -3.60 4.88 5.15
N ALA A 271 -4.34 5.81 4.54
CA ALA A 271 -5.33 6.65 5.22
C ALA A 271 -6.48 5.83 5.84
N ASP A 272 -6.79 4.65 5.29
CA ASP A 272 -7.92 3.82 5.70
C ASP A 272 -7.54 2.66 6.63
N ILE A 273 -6.26 2.49 6.95
CA ILE A 273 -5.78 1.39 7.81
C ILE A 273 -6.57 1.32 9.14
N ASN A 274 -6.87 2.47 9.75
CA ASN A 274 -7.62 2.47 11.02
C ASN A 274 -9.06 1.98 10.85
N ARG A 275 -9.77 2.49 9.83
CA ARG A 275 -11.13 2.05 9.49
C ARG A 275 -11.20 0.58 9.12
N PHE A 276 -10.18 0.08 8.41
CA PHE A 276 -10.03 -1.34 8.13
C PHE A 276 -9.97 -2.15 9.43
N PHE A 277 -9.16 -1.74 10.40
CA PHE A 277 -9.06 -2.46 11.68
C PHE A 277 -10.30 -2.34 12.56
N GLU A 278 -10.98 -1.20 12.57
CA GLU A 278 -12.28 -1.03 13.24
C GLU A 278 -13.31 -2.01 12.65
N SER A 279 -13.39 -2.09 11.32
CA SER A 279 -14.30 -3.00 10.63
C SER A 279 -13.92 -4.47 10.81
N LEU A 280 -12.61 -4.76 10.81
CA LEU A 280 -12.07 -6.10 11.06
C LEU A 280 -12.40 -6.57 12.48
N ALA A 281 -12.29 -5.69 13.48
CA ALA A 281 -12.62 -6.04 14.86
C ALA A 281 -14.10 -6.43 15.03
N ILE A 282 -15.01 -5.78 14.28
CA ILE A 282 -16.44 -6.11 14.26
C ILE A 282 -16.71 -7.44 13.55
N SER A 283 -15.99 -7.71 12.46
CA SER A 283 -16.27 -8.84 11.55
C SER A 283 -15.47 -10.11 11.87
N SER A 284 -14.47 -10.01 12.75
CA SER A 284 -13.65 -11.16 13.15
C SER A 284 -14.45 -12.14 14.02
N PRO A 285 -14.10 -13.45 14.01
CA PRO A 285 -14.75 -14.42 14.88
C PRO A 285 -14.71 -14.01 16.36
N ASN A 286 -15.78 -14.34 17.10
CA ASN A 286 -15.91 -14.02 18.53
C ASN A 286 -14.64 -14.39 19.31
N GLY A 287 -14.13 -13.44 20.10
CA GLY A 287 -12.93 -13.62 20.92
C GLY A 287 -11.61 -13.29 20.22
N THR A 288 -11.61 -12.97 18.92
CA THR A 288 -10.41 -12.48 18.23
C THR A 288 -10.10 -11.05 18.69
N VAL A 289 -9.00 -10.85 19.41
CA VAL A 289 -8.53 -9.52 19.82
C VAL A 289 -7.46 -9.06 18.84
N ILE A 290 -7.78 -8.03 18.05
CA ILE A 290 -6.80 -7.36 17.19
C ILE A 290 -6.00 -6.34 18.04
N PRO A 291 -4.69 -6.53 18.25
CA PRO A 291 -3.91 -5.60 19.06
C PRO A 291 -3.88 -4.21 18.42
N GLU A 292 -3.70 -3.15 19.21
CA GLU A 292 -3.63 -1.74 18.74
C GLU A 292 -2.43 -1.46 17.80
N GLY A 293 -1.43 -2.35 17.83
CA GLY A 293 -0.20 -2.22 17.07
C GLY A 293 0.79 -1.27 17.74
N ARG A 294 1.95 -1.07 17.09
CA ARG A 294 2.96 -0.13 17.59
C ARG A 294 2.76 1.26 17.02
N GLY A 295 2.88 2.27 17.89
CA GLY A 295 2.97 3.67 17.48
C GLY A 295 4.24 3.94 16.69
N ASN A 296 4.26 5.05 15.95
CA ASN A 296 5.48 5.53 15.31
C ASN A 296 6.29 6.35 16.32
N GLU A 297 7.03 5.67 17.18
CA GLU A 297 7.83 6.28 18.26
C GLU A 297 9.07 7.05 17.75
N GLU A 298 9.39 6.94 16.45
CA GLU A 298 10.66 7.43 15.87
C GLU A 298 10.63 8.90 15.39
N LEU A 299 9.65 9.71 15.79
CA LEU A 299 9.57 11.12 15.39
C LEU A 299 10.53 11.99 16.22
N VAL A 300 11.80 12.02 15.83
CA VAL A 300 12.72 13.07 16.29
C VAL A 300 12.56 14.27 15.36
N HIS A 301 11.85 15.31 15.82
CA HIS A 301 11.52 16.52 15.04
C HIS A 301 12.75 17.38 14.75
N LYS A 302 13.62 16.98 13.80
CA LYS A 302 14.76 17.80 13.37
C LYS A 302 14.47 18.64 12.14
N CYS A 303 13.78 18.08 11.14
CA CYS A 303 13.39 18.81 9.94
C CYS A 303 11.93 18.57 9.55
N TYR A 304 11.25 19.65 9.16
CA TYR A 304 9.93 19.63 8.55
C TYR A 304 10.04 20.08 7.09
N PHE A 305 10.13 19.11 6.19
CA PHE A 305 10.06 19.34 4.75
C PHE A 305 8.60 19.41 4.28
N GLY A 306 8.29 20.37 3.40
CA GLY A 306 7.03 20.42 2.62
C GLY A 306 7.32 20.21 1.14
N MET A 307 6.31 20.00 0.28
CA MET A 307 6.56 19.73 -1.14
C MET A 307 6.72 21.02 -1.96
N THR A 308 7.72 21.10 -2.84
CA THR A 308 7.83 22.22 -3.80
C THR A 308 6.90 22.02 -5.00
N SER A 309 6.50 23.10 -5.66
CA SER A 309 5.69 23.01 -6.89
C SER A 309 6.35 22.17 -7.98
N HIS A 310 7.68 22.26 -8.12
CA HIS A 310 8.42 21.47 -9.08
C HIS A 310 8.34 19.96 -8.78
N MET A 311 8.55 19.57 -7.52
CA MET A 311 8.44 18.17 -7.09
C MET A 311 7.00 17.64 -7.23
N MET A 312 5.99 18.45 -6.90
CA MET A 312 4.58 18.06 -7.11
C MET A 312 4.28 17.77 -8.59
N LYS A 313 4.76 18.62 -9.51
CA LYS A 313 4.58 18.40 -10.95
C LYS A 313 5.32 17.14 -11.41
N ALA A 314 6.53 16.90 -10.90
CA ALA A 314 7.32 15.72 -11.24
C ALA A 314 6.70 14.41 -10.71
N LEU A 315 5.82 14.45 -9.70
CA LEU A 315 5.06 13.30 -9.21
C LEU A 315 3.79 12.97 -10.02
N ALA A 316 3.51 13.69 -11.11
CA ALA A 316 2.33 13.45 -11.94
C ALA A 316 2.15 11.97 -12.37
N PRO A 317 3.21 11.23 -12.78
CA PRO A 317 3.06 9.81 -13.14
C PRO A 317 2.57 8.93 -11.97
N ALA A 318 3.18 9.07 -10.79
CA ALA A 318 2.73 8.34 -9.60
C ALA A 318 1.30 8.71 -9.19
N LEU A 319 0.95 9.99 -9.27
CA LEU A 319 -0.40 10.49 -8.96
C LEU A 319 -1.46 9.90 -9.88
N GLU A 320 -1.15 9.73 -11.17
CA GLU A 320 -2.05 9.09 -12.12
C GLU A 320 -2.30 7.62 -11.76
N VAL A 321 -1.24 6.86 -11.48
CA VAL A 321 -1.35 5.45 -11.05
C VAL A 321 -2.15 5.36 -9.75
N TYR A 322 -1.82 6.17 -8.75
CA TYR A 322 -2.51 6.20 -7.46
C TYR A 322 -4.01 6.48 -7.63
N ARG A 323 -4.39 7.46 -8.47
CA ARG A 323 -5.80 7.76 -8.76
C ARG A 323 -6.51 6.59 -9.43
N LYS A 324 -5.87 5.88 -10.36
CA LYS A 324 -6.46 4.68 -10.99
C LYS A 324 -6.69 3.58 -9.95
N LEU A 325 -5.70 3.32 -9.10
CA LEU A 325 -5.81 2.33 -8.01
C LEU A 325 -6.93 2.68 -7.03
N THR A 326 -7.00 3.95 -6.60
CA THR A 326 -8.00 4.48 -5.66
C THR A 326 -9.34 4.87 -6.29
N SER A 327 -9.52 4.63 -7.59
CA SER A 327 -10.82 4.65 -8.29
C SER A 327 -11.24 3.26 -8.77
N GLY A 328 -10.45 2.22 -8.48
CA GLY A 328 -10.70 0.82 -8.86
C GLY A 328 -10.63 0.59 -10.37
N ILE A 329 -10.06 1.54 -11.10
CA ILE A 329 -9.77 1.39 -12.52
C ILE A 329 -8.60 0.42 -12.63
N VAL A 330 -8.88 -0.78 -13.15
CA VAL A 330 -7.87 -1.80 -13.39
C VAL A 330 -7.01 -1.39 -14.58
N PHE A 331 -5.69 -1.46 -14.43
CA PHE A 331 -4.76 -1.31 -15.55
C PHE A 331 -5.04 -2.42 -16.57
N SER A 332 -5.57 -2.07 -17.75
CA SER A 332 -5.67 -3.03 -18.85
C SER A 332 -4.28 -3.28 -19.43
N VAL A 333 -3.94 -4.56 -19.63
CA VAL A 333 -2.69 -4.99 -20.30
C VAL A 333 -2.62 -4.41 -21.71
N ASP A 334 -3.76 -4.16 -22.35
CA ASP A 334 -3.86 -3.82 -23.77
C ASP A 334 -3.49 -2.36 -24.07
N ASN A 335 -3.47 -1.48 -23.06
CA ASN A 335 -3.21 -0.04 -23.27
C ASN A 335 -1.73 0.34 -23.15
N ALA A 336 -0.86 -0.54 -22.64
CA ALA A 336 0.56 -0.23 -22.43
C ALA A 336 1.40 -0.28 -23.72
N VAL A 337 0.88 -0.85 -24.80
CA VAL A 337 1.59 -0.99 -26.08
C VAL A 337 1.42 0.25 -26.98
N GLN A 338 0.42 1.10 -26.73
CA GLN A 338 0.10 2.24 -27.62
C GLN A 338 0.68 3.59 -27.18
N SER A 339 1.26 3.71 -25.99
CA SER A 339 1.83 5.00 -25.50
C SER A 339 3.36 5.09 -25.62
N GLY A 340 3.99 4.19 -26.37
CA GLY A 340 5.44 4.08 -26.52
C GLY A 340 5.93 4.18 -27.96
N SER A 341 5.16 4.82 -28.85
CA SER A 341 5.54 5.09 -30.24
C SER A 341 5.56 6.58 -30.53
#